data_AF-D5SU29-F1
#
_entry.id   AF-D5SU29-F1
#
_cell.length_a   1.000
_cell.length_b   1.000
_cell.length_c   1.000
_cell.angle_alpha   90.00
_cell.angle_beta   90.00
_cell.angle_gamma   90.00
#
_symmetry.space_group_name_H-M   'P 1'
#
loop_
_entity.id
_entity.type
_entity.pdbx_description
1 polymer ?
#
loop_
_entity_poly.entity_id
_entity_poly.type
_entity_poly.pdbx_seq_one_letter_code
_entity_poly.pdbx_strand_id
1 'polypeptide(L)'
;MPRFALLEHDWPENHGDFLLEVPGLKSRDGLELCWTWRFPGDRKAWETLFRQGGLFEAERNTDHRAHYLDYQGAVTPAADGTSRGFVTIVFQGEFQWTDPFEFSPLEGPPVLPDFLQIAFQDHLGKQQIAGQMQLLNSASGWKITILPETNSKAFKADSVHS
;
A
#
# COMPACT_ATOMS: atom_id res chain seq x y z
N MET A 1 -5.65 9.32 9.09
CA MET A 1 -6.52 8.58 8.15
C MET A 1 -5.91 7.19 7.93
N PRO A 2 -6.53 6.24 7.20
CA PRO A 2 -5.83 5.01 6.81
C PRO A 2 -4.53 5.33 6.07
N ARG A 3 -3.48 4.55 6.33
CA ARG A 3 -2.14 4.78 5.81
C ARG A 3 -1.72 3.76 4.76
N PHE A 4 -0.84 4.17 3.86
CA PHE A 4 -0.20 3.27 2.90
C PHE A 4 1.31 3.42 2.94
N ALA A 5 2.01 2.38 2.47
CA ALA A 5 3.44 2.46 2.19
C ALA A 5 3.75 1.66 0.93
N LEU A 6 4.69 2.18 0.13
CA LEU A 6 5.46 1.37 -0.81
C LEU A 6 6.84 1.15 -0.22
N LEU A 7 7.19 -0.11 -0.04
CA LEU A 7 8.48 -0.58 0.44
C LEU A 7 9.29 -1.18 -0.70
N GLU A 8 10.59 -0.92 -0.72
CA GLU A 8 11.58 -1.69 -1.49
C GLU A 8 12.15 -2.78 -0.58
N HIS A 9 12.15 -4.02 -1.04
CA HIS A 9 12.70 -5.17 -0.33
C HIS A 9 13.69 -5.91 -1.24
N ASP A 10 14.96 -5.98 -0.82
CA ASP A 10 16.07 -6.49 -1.64
C ASP A 10 16.24 -8.03 -1.62
N TRP A 11 15.24 -8.79 -1.18
CA TRP A 11 15.31 -10.26 -1.00
C TRP A 11 14.00 -10.99 -1.33
N PRO A 12 14.00 -12.21 -1.90
CA PRO A 12 15.15 -12.95 -2.41
C PRO A 12 15.71 -12.34 -3.69
N GLU A 13 14.90 -11.51 -4.34
CA GLU A 13 15.24 -10.60 -5.41
C GLU A 13 14.65 -9.23 -5.05
N ASN A 14 15.18 -8.16 -5.66
CA ASN A 14 14.62 -6.83 -5.43
C ASN A 14 13.17 -6.76 -5.93
N HIS A 15 12.27 -6.30 -5.06
CA HIS A 15 10.86 -6.15 -5.36
C HIS A 15 10.21 -5.07 -4.51
N GLY A 16 9.03 -4.62 -4.94
CA GLY A 16 8.20 -3.68 -4.22
C GLY A 16 7.14 -4.41 -3.41
N ASP A 17 6.91 -3.98 -2.17
CA ASP A 17 5.74 -4.37 -1.37
C ASP A 17 4.86 -3.14 -1.14
N PHE A 18 3.65 -3.16 -1.67
CA PHE A 18 2.63 -2.14 -1.44
C PHE A 18 1.70 -2.57 -0.31
N LEU A 19 1.64 -1.77 0.75
CA LEU A 19 0.86 -2.02 1.95
C LEU A 19 -0.27 -1.01 2.07
N LEU A 20 -1.49 -1.51 2.35
CA LEU A 20 -2.65 -0.69 2.69
C LEU A 20 -3.16 -1.06 4.07
N GLU A 21 -3.24 -0.08 4.97
CA GLU A 21 -3.91 -0.22 6.27
C GLU A 21 -5.41 -0.47 6.07
N VAL A 22 -5.93 -1.52 6.72
CA VAL A 22 -7.32 -1.92 6.59
C VAL A 22 -8.00 -1.85 7.96
N PRO A 23 -8.89 -0.87 8.20
CA PRO A 23 -9.61 -0.77 9.45
C PRO A 23 -10.29 -2.08 9.86
N GLY A 24 -10.03 -2.55 11.08
CA GLY A 24 -10.64 -3.76 11.62
C GLY A 24 -10.03 -5.08 11.14
N LEU A 25 -9.06 -5.07 10.22
CA LEU A 25 -8.30 -6.26 9.85
C LEU A 25 -7.26 -6.56 10.94
N LYS A 26 -7.48 -7.65 11.68
CA LYS A 26 -6.59 -8.06 12.78
C LYS A 26 -6.11 -9.49 12.62
N SER A 27 -4.91 -9.75 13.11
CA SER A 27 -4.41 -11.10 13.32
C SER A 27 -5.19 -11.80 14.43
N ARG A 28 -5.01 -13.12 14.56
CA ARG A 28 -5.56 -13.91 15.67
C ARG A 28 -5.15 -13.38 17.05
N ASP A 29 -3.98 -12.76 17.14
CA ASP A 29 -3.44 -12.19 18.38
C ASP A 29 -3.87 -10.72 18.60
N GLY A 30 -4.80 -10.21 17.77
CA GLY A 30 -5.37 -8.87 17.90
C GLY A 30 -4.51 -7.73 17.35
N LEU A 31 -3.46 -8.04 16.58
CA LEU A 31 -2.59 -7.03 15.96
C LEU A 31 -3.22 -6.52 14.66
N GLU A 32 -3.21 -5.21 14.44
CA GLU A 32 -3.66 -4.60 13.18
C GLU A 32 -2.79 -5.06 12.01
N LEU A 33 -3.44 -5.31 10.87
CA LEU A 33 -2.82 -5.80 9.65
C LEU A 33 -3.05 -4.85 8.47
N CYS A 34 -2.26 -5.06 7.43
CA CYS A 34 -2.34 -4.42 6.13
C CYS A 34 -2.58 -5.49 5.07
N TRP A 35 -3.40 -5.17 4.07
CA TRP A 35 -3.31 -5.89 2.80
C TRP A 35 -1.99 -5.54 2.12
N THR A 36 -1.38 -6.53 1.47
CA THR A 36 -0.06 -6.40 0.88
C THR A 36 -0.01 -7.02 -0.49
N TRP A 37 0.58 -6.30 -1.44
CA TRP A 37 0.87 -6.78 -2.78
C TRP A 37 2.36 -6.66 -3.07
N ARG A 38 2.92 -7.71 -3.66
CA ARG A 38 4.29 -7.75 -4.18
C ARG A 38 4.29 -7.41 -5.66
N PHE A 39 5.28 -6.68 -6.15
CA PHE A 39 5.44 -6.45 -7.58
C PHE A 39 6.92 -6.41 -7.98
N PRO A 40 7.24 -6.93 -9.17
CA PRO A 40 8.62 -6.98 -9.64
C PRO A 40 9.12 -5.60 -10.07
N GLY A 41 10.44 -5.48 -10.20
CA GLY A 41 11.09 -4.30 -10.78
C GLY A 41 12.13 -3.71 -9.85
N ASP A 42 12.46 -2.45 -10.09
CA ASP A 42 13.37 -1.68 -9.24
C ASP A 42 12.71 -0.38 -8.79
N ARG A 43 13.36 0.27 -7.81
CA ARG A 43 12.94 1.55 -7.25
C ARG A 43 12.57 2.59 -8.31
N LYS A 44 13.34 2.70 -9.39
CA LYS A 44 13.16 3.73 -10.42
C LYS A 44 11.88 3.49 -11.22
N ALA A 45 11.56 2.24 -11.52
CA ALA A 45 10.32 1.87 -12.19
C ALA A 45 9.11 2.27 -11.33
N TRP A 46 9.14 1.96 -10.03
CA TRP A 46 8.03 2.25 -9.13
C TRP A 46 7.88 3.75 -8.83
N GLU A 47 8.99 4.47 -8.65
CA GLU A 47 8.97 5.93 -8.53
C GLU A 47 8.37 6.59 -9.77
N THR A 48 8.68 6.07 -10.96
CA THR A 48 8.12 6.53 -12.23
C THR A 48 6.60 6.28 -12.27
N LEU A 49 6.15 5.08 -11.91
CA LEU A 49 4.73 4.71 -11.86
C LEU A 49 3.93 5.61 -10.92
N PHE A 50 4.42 5.86 -9.70
CA PHE A 50 3.72 6.72 -8.73
C PHE A 50 3.68 8.19 -9.17
N ARG A 51 4.74 8.69 -9.83
CA ARG A 51 4.85 10.10 -10.23
C ARG A 51 4.15 10.42 -11.54
N GLN A 52 4.20 9.50 -12.50
CA GLN A 52 3.71 9.71 -13.87
C GLN A 52 2.44 8.92 -14.18
N GLY A 53 2.06 8.03 -13.28
CA GLY A 53 0.96 7.10 -13.49
C GLY A 53 1.37 5.91 -14.33
N GLY A 54 0.46 4.95 -14.41
CA GLY A 54 0.65 3.75 -15.20
C GLY A 54 -0.07 2.55 -14.61
N LEU A 55 0.17 1.41 -15.24
CA LEU A 55 -0.37 0.11 -14.87
C LEU A 55 0.80 -0.82 -14.56
N PHE A 56 0.67 -1.61 -13.51
CA PHE A 56 1.60 -2.69 -13.23
C PHE A 56 0.90 -3.93 -12.68
N GLU A 57 1.49 -5.09 -12.97
CA GLU A 57 1.06 -6.37 -12.43
C GLU A 57 1.60 -6.51 -11.01
N ALA A 58 0.80 -7.10 -10.14
CA ALA A 58 1.13 -7.36 -8.75
C ALA A 58 0.62 -8.74 -8.34
N GLU A 59 1.25 -9.29 -7.32
CA GLU A 59 0.87 -10.55 -6.70
C GLU A 59 0.38 -10.26 -5.29
N ARG A 60 -0.72 -10.90 -4.89
CA ARG A 60 -1.16 -10.82 -3.50
C ARG A 60 -0.11 -11.46 -2.60
N ASN A 61 0.38 -10.72 -1.61
CA ASN A 61 1.33 -11.20 -0.61
C ASN A 61 0.60 -11.49 0.71
N THR A 62 1.29 -12.05 1.70
CA THR A 62 0.76 -12.23 3.06
C THR A 62 0.46 -10.88 3.70
N ASP A 63 -0.58 -10.81 4.53
CA ASP A 63 -0.88 -9.61 5.30
C ASP A 63 0.25 -9.27 6.27
N HIS A 64 0.70 -8.02 6.20
CA HIS A 64 1.74 -7.51 7.08
C HIS A 64 1.12 -6.84 8.29
N ARG A 65 1.84 -6.82 9.40
CA ARG A 65 1.43 -6.04 10.58
C ARG A 65 1.51 -4.55 10.25
N ALA A 66 0.57 -3.75 10.75
CA ALA A 66 0.51 -2.31 10.46
C ALA A 66 1.78 -1.53 10.83
N HIS A 67 2.60 -2.01 11.77
CA HIS A 67 3.90 -1.38 12.08
C HIS A 67 4.89 -1.39 10.90
N TYR A 68 4.70 -2.26 9.89
CA TYR A 68 5.54 -2.28 8.70
C TYR A 68 5.36 -1.04 7.82
N LEU A 69 4.26 -0.29 7.99
CA LEU A 69 4.05 0.97 7.27
C LEU A 69 5.12 2.01 7.56
N ASP A 70 5.75 1.95 8.74
CA ASP A 70 6.81 2.88 9.19
C ASP A 70 8.18 2.21 9.28
N TYR A 71 8.26 0.91 8.96
CA TYR A 71 9.46 0.12 9.19
C TYR A 71 10.49 0.31 8.08
N GLN A 72 11.74 0.55 8.48
CA GLN A 72 12.91 0.51 7.62
C GLN A 72 14.03 -0.19 8.37
N GLY A 73 14.71 -1.13 7.73
CA GLY A 73 15.72 -1.91 8.43
C GLY A 73 15.94 -3.31 7.86
N ALA A 74 16.89 -4.01 8.49
CA ALA A 74 17.18 -5.40 8.20
C ALA A 74 16.05 -6.29 8.69
N VAL A 75 15.48 -7.08 7.78
CA VAL A 75 14.45 -8.07 8.12
C VAL A 75 15.08 -9.13 9.01
N THR A 76 14.38 -9.50 10.09
CA THR A 76 14.82 -10.56 11.00
C THR A 76 15.27 -11.79 10.20
N PRO A 77 16.45 -12.39 10.45
CA PRO A 77 16.88 -13.60 9.75
C PRO A 77 15.87 -14.75 9.89
N ALA A 78 15.95 -15.71 8.96
CA ALA A 78 15.22 -16.97 9.09
C ALA A 78 15.77 -17.79 10.28
N ALA A 79 15.03 -18.84 10.69
CA ALA A 79 15.40 -19.66 11.84
C ALA A 79 16.76 -20.37 11.69
N ASP A 80 17.21 -20.58 10.45
CA ASP A 80 18.51 -21.13 10.09
C ASP A 80 19.64 -20.08 10.01
N GLY A 81 19.33 -18.81 10.32
CA GLY A 81 20.25 -17.69 10.25
C GLY A 81 20.37 -17.04 8.87
N THR A 82 19.61 -17.50 7.87
CA THR A 82 19.64 -16.92 6.52
C THR A 82 19.14 -15.47 6.55
N SER A 83 19.94 -14.55 5.99
CA SER A 83 19.54 -13.15 5.82
C SER A 83 18.30 -13.05 4.92
N ARG A 84 17.33 -12.23 5.33
CA ARG A 84 16.11 -11.94 4.56
C ARG A 84 16.08 -10.51 4.01
N GLY A 85 17.26 -9.91 3.86
CA GLY A 85 17.41 -8.61 3.21
C GLY A 85 17.06 -7.41 4.09
N PHE A 86 16.86 -6.28 3.43
CA PHE A 86 16.60 -4.98 3.97
C PHE A 86 15.36 -4.38 3.34
N VAL A 87 14.61 -3.63 4.14
CA VAL A 87 13.42 -2.91 3.70
C VAL A 87 13.70 -1.41 3.77
N THR A 88 13.39 -0.68 2.70
CA THR A 88 13.42 0.78 2.67
C THR A 88 12.09 1.34 2.21
N ILE A 89 11.70 2.52 2.69
CA ILE A 89 10.47 3.16 2.24
C ILE A 89 10.75 3.92 0.94
N VAL A 90 9.89 3.70 -0.06
CA VAL A 90 9.88 4.42 -1.35
C VAL A 90 8.83 5.53 -1.31
N PHE A 91 7.60 5.20 -0.91
CA PHE A 91 6.49 6.16 -0.69
C PHE A 91 5.76 5.83 0.60
N GLN A 92 5.20 6.84 1.24
CA GLN A 92 4.41 6.65 2.45
C GLN A 92 3.42 7.80 2.61
N GLY A 93 2.18 7.48 2.95
CA GLY A 93 1.22 8.54 3.17
C GLY A 93 -0.13 8.06 3.68
N GLU A 94 -1.11 8.93 3.47
CA GLU A 94 -2.50 8.68 3.84
C GLU A 94 -3.33 8.42 2.59
N PHE A 95 -4.45 7.71 2.77
CA PHE A 95 -5.41 7.50 1.71
C PHE A 95 -6.85 7.51 2.22
N GLN A 96 -7.78 7.63 1.28
CA GLN A 96 -9.22 7.53 1.48
C GLN A 96 -9.79 6.49 0.51
N TRP A 97 -10.64 5.61 1.00
CA TRP A 97 -11.46 4.73 0.16
C TRP A 97 -12.43 5.59 -0.65
N THR A 98 -12.49 5.40 -1.98
CA THR A 98 -13.40 6.20 -2.81
C THR A 98 -14.82 5.66 -2.82
N ASP A 99 -14.97 4.36 -2.62
CA ASP A 99 -16.26 3.73 -2.39
C ASP A 99 -16.45 3.49 -0.88
N PRO A 100 -17.69 3.57 -0.35
CA PRO A 100 -17.99 3.21 1.02
C PRO A 100 -17.74 1.71 1.21
N PHE A 101 -16.49 1.39 1.54
CA PHE A 101 -16.12 0.06 1.99
C PHE A 101 -16.64 -0.08 3.41
N GLU A 102 -17.84 -0.64 3.57
CA GLU A 102 -18.43 -0.85 4.88
C GLU A 102 -17.67 -1.96 5.60
N PHE A 103 -16.76 -1.56 6.48
CA PHE A 103 -16.22 -2.43 7.51
C PHE A 103 -17.32 -2.72 8.51
N SER A 104 -18.08 -3.79 8.31
CA SER A 104 -19.03 -4.24 9.32
C SER A 104 -18.27 -4.95 10.44
N PRO A 105 -18.15 -4.36 11.65
CA PRO A 105 -17.46 -5.02 12.77
C PRO A 105 -18.20 -6.27 13.26
N LEU A 106 -19.42 -6.52 12.76
CA LEU A 106 -20.26 -7.65 13.13
C LEU A 106 -20.10 -8.85 12.18
N GLU A 107 -19.50 -8.67 10.99
CA GLU A 107 -19.47 -9.69 9.92
C GLU A 107 -18.11 -10.36 9.72
N GLY A 108 -17.22 -10.24 10.71
CA GLY A 108 -15.89 -10.87 10.66
C GLY A 108 -14.85 -9.98 9.98
N PRO A 109 -13.66 -10.53 9.66
CA PRO A 109 -12.59 -9.74 9.06
C PRO A 109 -12.99 -9.26 7.66
N PRO A 110 -12.61 -8.04 7.27
CA PRO A 110 -12.91 -7.52 5.94
C PRO A 110 -12.33 -8.43 4.85
N VAL A 111 -13.15 -8.73 3.86
CA VAL A 111 -12.76 -9.53 2.69
C VAL A 111 -12.25 -8.60 1.60
N LEU A 112 -11.11 -8.95 1.02
CA LEU A 112 -10.54 -8.18 -0.09
C LEU A 112 -11.43 -8.30 -1.34
N PRO A 113 -12.01 -7.20 -1.86
CA PRO A 113 -12.87 -7.25 -3.05
C PRO A 113 -12.04 -7.35 -4.33
N ASP A 114 -12.68 -7.77 -5.43
CA ASP A 114 -12.01 -7.86 -6.73
C ASP A 114 -11.66 -6.48 -7.34
N PHE A 115 -12.24 -5.40 -6.82
CA PHE A 115 -11.92 -4.04 -7.22
C PHE A 115 -11.84 -3.11 -6.00
N LEU A 116 -10.78 -2.33 -5.93
CA LEU A 116 -10.58 -1.27 -4.95
C LEU A 116 -10.18 0.01 -5.66
N GLN A 117 -10.68 1.13 -5.15
CA GLN A 117 -10.21 2.44 -5.54
C GLN A 117 -9.95 3.30 -4.30
N ILE A 118 -8.78 3.97 -4.30
CA ILE A 118 -8.34 4.86 -3.22
C ILE A 118 -7.85 6.18 -3.80
N ALA A 119 -8.05 7.26 -3.06
CA ALA A 119 -7.34 8.52 -3.26
C ALA A 119 -6.21 8.60 -2.24
N PHE A 120 -4.98 8.89 -2.68
CA PHE A 120 -3.80 8.89 -1.80
C PHE A 120 -3.10 10.25 -1.80
N GLN A 121 -2.37 10.53 -0.72
CA GLN A 121 -1.45 11.65 -0.59
C GLN A 121 -0.14 11.15 0.02
N ASP A 122 0.95 11.25 -0.73
CA ASP A 122 2.30 10.96 -0.26
C ASP A 122 2.84 12.10 0.63
N HIS A 123 3.56 11.72 1.67
CA HIS A 123 4.12 12.63 2.66
C HIS A 123 5.65 12.62 2.70
N LEU A 124 6.30 11.86 1.81
CA LEU A 124 7.73 11.63 1.89
C LEU A 124 8.53 12.62 1.02
N GLY A 125 9.45 13.36 1.65
CA GLY A 125 10.30 14.33 0.98
C GLY A 125 9.62 15.69 0.70
N LYS A 126 10.13 16.42 -0.29
CA LYS A 126 9.67 17.81 -0.59
C LYS A 126 8.52 17.88 -1.60
N GLN A 127 8.24 16.79 -2.31
CA GLN A 127 7.21 16.75 -3.35
C GLN A 127 6.04 15.93 -2.85
N GLN A 128 4.91 16.58 -2.61
CA GLN A 128 3.66 15.87 -2.33
C GLN A 128 3.09 15.35 -3.65
N ILE A 129 2.77 14.06 -3.70
CA ILE A 129 2.07 13.41 -4.81
C ILE A 129 0.68 13.07 -4.30
N ALA A 130 -0.35 13.46 -5.04
CA ALA A 130 -1.70 13.00 -4.82
C ALA A 130 -2.20 12.29 -6.09
N GLY A 131 -3.12 11.36 -5.93
CA GLY A 131 -3.62 10.57 -7.06
C GLY A 131 -4.73 9.63 -6.67
N GLN A 132 -5.24 8.94 -7.69
CA GLN A 132 -6.09 7.79 -7.51
C GLN A 132 -5.29 6.52 -7.79
N MET A 133 -5.60 5.47 -7.04
CA MET A 133 -5.09 4.14 -7.30
C MET A 133 -6.25 3.17 -7.39
N GLN A 134 -6.22 2.31 -8.41
CA GLN A 134 -7.19 1.24 -8.63
C GLN A 134 -6.49 -0.10 -8.55
N LEU A 135 -7.01 -1.02 -7.75
CA LEU A 135 -6.51 -2.39 -7.66
C LEU A 135 -7.60 -3.31 -8.20
N LEU A 136 -7.28 -4.08 -9.22
CA LEU A 136 -8.20 -5.00 -9.89
C LEU A 136 -7.65 -6.43 -9.82
N ASN A 137 -8.42 -7.32 -9.23
CA ASN A 137 -8.19 -8.75 -9.29
C ASN A 137 -8.77 -9.31 -10.60
N SER A 138 -7.98 -10.10 -11.32
CA SER A 138 -8.40 -10.71 -12.59
C SER A 138 -7.91 -12.15 -12.66
N ALA A 139 -8.37 -12.89 -13.68
CA ALA A 139 -7.91 -14.26 -13.91
C ALA A 139 -6.39 -14.37 -14.13
N SER A 140 -5.72 -13.28 -14.52
CA SER A 140 -4.27 -13.23 -14.73
C SER A 140 -3.49 -12.69 -13.54
N GLY A 141 -4.14 -12.38 -12.41
CA GLY A 141 -3.52 -11.79 -11.23
C GLY A 141 -4.03 -10.37 -10.94
N TRP A 142 -3.35 -9.70 -10.00
CA TRP A 142 -3.71 -8.35 -9.58
C TRP A 142 -3.06 -7.31 -10.48
N LYS A 143 -3.83 -6.27 -10.80
CA LYS A 143 -3.34 -5.12 -11.55
C LYS A 143 -3.56 -3.87 -10.72
N ILE A 144 -2.51 -3.07 -10.57
CA ILE A 144 -2.58 -1.78 -9.89
C ILE A 144 -2.40 -0.68 -10.94
N THR A 145 -3.38 0.21 -11.03
CA THR A 145 -3.34 1.40 -11.86
C THR A 145 -3.16 2.62 -10.98
N ILE A 146 -2.17 3.46 -11.29
CA ILE A 146 -1.96 4.74 -10.64
C ILE A 146 -2.31 5.86 -11.61
N LEU A 147 -3.16 6.76 -11.17
CA LEU A 147 -3.61 7.95 -11.88
C LEU A 147 -3.21 9.17 -11.03
N PRO A 148 -1.99 9.73 -11.20
CA PRO A 148 -1.58 10.90 -10.45
C PRO A 148 -2.46 12.09 -10.81
N GLU A 149 -2.76 12.93 -9.82
CA GLU A 149 -3.42 14.20 -10.08
C GLU A 149 -2.46 15.10 -10.86
N THR A 150 -2.70 15.24 -12.16
CA THR A 150 -1.94 16.19 -13.00
C THR A 150 -2.34 17.64 -12.76
N ASN A 151 -3.38 17.90 -11.95
CA ASN A 151 -3.87 19.23 -11.63
C ASN A 151 -4.19 19.37 -10.14
N SER A 152 -3.43 20.23 -9.48
CA SER A 152 -3.42 20.58 -8.05
C SER A 152 -4.69 21.22 -7.49
N LYS A 153 -5.88 20.87 -7.98
CA LYS A 153 -7.13 21.25 -7.32
C LYS A 153 -7.50 20.22 -6.25
N ALA A 154 -6.60 20.19 -5.26
CA ALA A 154 -6.85 19.97 -3.85
C ALA A 154 -7.76 18.79 -3.48
N PHE A 155 -7.14 17.81 -2.81
CA PHE A 155 -7.60 17.34 -1.50
C PHE A 155 -8.07 18.57 -0.66
N LYS A 156 -9.30 19.04 -0.89
CA LYS A 156 -9.98 19.87 0.10
C LYS A 156 -10.43 18.88 1.15
N ALA A 157 -9.56 18.69 2.15
CA ALA A 157 -10.03 18.29 3.46
C ALA A 157 -11.09 19.33 3.85
N ASP A 158 -12.36 18.96 3.70
CA ASP A 158 -13.44 19.64 4.39
C ASP A 158 -13.16 19.46 5.89
N SER A 159 -12.39 20.39 6.42
CA SER A 159 -12.30 20.68 7.83
C SER A 159 -13.64 21.31 8.18
N VAL A 160 -14.61 20.43 8.40
CA VAL A 160 -15.90 20.79 8.97
C VAL A 160 -15.62 21.30 10.39
N HIS A 161 -15.62 22.63 10.53
CA HIS A 161 -15.93 23.25 11.80
C HIS A 161 -17.35 22.83 12.19
N SER A 162 -17.47 22.10 13.29
CA SER A 162 -18.66 22.00 14.13
C SER A 162 -18.20 21.73 15.56
#